data_AF-A0A085BMH1-F1
#
_entry.id   AF-A0A085BMH1-F1
#
_cell.length_a   1.000
_cell.length_b   1.000
_cell.length_c   1.000
_cell.angle_alpha   90.00
_cell.angle_beta   90.00
_cell.angle_gamma   90.00
#
_symmetry.space_group_name_H-M   'P 1'
#
loop_
_entity.id
_entity.type
_entity.pdbx_description
1 polymer ?
#
loop_
_entity_poly.entity_id
_entity_poly.type
_entity_poly.pdbx_seq_one_letter_code
_entity_poly.pdbx_strand_id
1 'polypeptide(L)'
;MNLLRFFFLLIPTFFIAQISYEGKIGDYPVEMVLKVEENSTNGVYIYSKYNQPISITGKLESRNLVLFESEGKIKTGKFVFENFEDLKEEYFGTWTNLKTKTKLNIHLKKKENQKSFLQAESTKQFYFRGIQEDEQSYLLIINKKDNQIFQRMKMEECGFDGIYDVAVDDYNFDGYEDFSSCTQSYAGPNTSKTYFLFDSKKNQFFASDFYGTSLEFDSQKKEITETNQCCAGASIIKNIYKVEKNQMKLVKAHCYKWNDKLQKHVESKPKDCE
;
A
#
# COMPACT_ATOMS: atom_id res chain seq x y z
N MET A 1 47.08 -31.69 2.23
CA MET A 1 46.56 -30.45 1.64
C MET A 1 45.11 -30.73 1.23
N ASN A 2 44.17 -30.61 2.16
CA ASN A 2 42.76 -30.92 1.93
C ASN A 2 42.04 -29.66 1.47
N LEU A 3 41.69 -29.60 0.18
CA LEU A 3 40.79 -28.56 -0.34
C LEU A 3 39.35 -28.92 0.06
N LEU A 4 38.81 -28.18 1.03
CA LEU A 4 37.40 -28.20 1.38
C LEU A 4 36.62 -27.49 0.24
N ARG A 5 35.92 -28.25 -0.61
CA ARG A 5 35.01 -27.68 -1.62
C ARG A 5 33.71 -27.29 -0.93
N PHE A 6 33.51 -26.00 -0.69
CA PHE A 6 32.20 -25.45 -0.35
C PHE A 6 31.32 -25.48 -1.61
N PHE A 7 30.31 -26.34 -1.61
CA PHE A 7 29.19 -26.25 -2.54
C PHE A 7 28.25 -25.16 -2.02
N PHE A 8 28.26 -23.99 -2.66
CA PHE A 8 27.17 -23.03 -2.49
C PHE A 8 25.93 -23.60 -3.18
N LEU A 9 24.99 -24.13 -2.40
CA LEU A 9 23.63 -24.37 -2.84
C LEU A 9 22.99 -23.01 -3.12
N LEU A 10 22.92 -22.64 -4.39
CA LEU A 10 22.01 -21.59 -4.88
C LEU A 10 20.59 -22.09 -4.63
N ILE A 11 20.01 -21.74 -3.49
CA ILE A 11 18.57 -21.86 -3.29
C ILE A 11 17.94 -20.84 -4.25
N PRO A 12 17.09 -21.24 -5.21
CA PRO A 12 16.35 -20.27 -5.99
C PRO A 12 15.43 -19.53 -5.03
N THR A 13 15.80 -18.30 -4.68
CA THR A 13 14.87 -17.34 -4.09
C THR A 13 13.84 -17.06 -5.18
N PHE A 14 12.68 -17.72 -5.09
CA PHE A 14 11.51 -17.32 -5.86
C PHE A 14 11.12 -15.92 -5.38
N PHE A 15 11.58 -14.88 -6.08
CA PHE A 15 10.95 -13.57 -6.00
C PHE A 15 9.56 -13.76 -6.60
N ILE A 16 8.55 -13.87 -5.75
CA ILE A 16 7.18 -14.01 -6.22
C ILE A 16 6.73 -12.64 -6.70
N ALA A 17 6.76 -12.47 -8.03
CA ALA A 17 6.15 -11.35 -8.71
C ALA A 17 4.64 -11.35 -8.42
N GLN A 18 4.10 -10.16 -8.18
CA GLN A 18 2.66 -9.93 -8.25
C GLN A 18 2.16 -10.21 -9.67
N ILE A 19 1.06 -10.94 -9.79
CA ILE A 19 0.52 -11.36 -11.10
C ILE A 19 -0.91 -10.85 -11.23
N SER A 20 -1.18 -10.23 -12.37
CA SER A 20 -2.50 -9.73 -12.74
C SER A 20 -3.25 -10.73 -13.61
N TYR A 21 -4.52 -10.92 -13.27
CA TYR A 21 -5.48 -11.80 -13.91
C TYR A 21 -6.73 -11.01 -14.29
N GLU A 22 -7.41 -11.42 -15.35
CA GLU A 22 -8.73 -10.94 -15.75
C GLU A 22 -9.68 -12.12 -15.87
N GLY A 23 -10.98 -11.88 -15.66
CA GLY A 23 -11.93 -12.98 -15.69
C GLY A 23 -13.29 -12.59 -15.16
N LYS A 24 -13.97 -13.53 -14.50
CA LYS A 24 -15.31 -13.33 -13.97
C LYS A 24 -15.54 -14.04 -12.64
N ILE A 25 -16.42 -13.46 -11.82
CA ILE A 25 -17.07 -14.10 -10.68
C ILE A 25 -18.56 -14.20 -11.04
N GLY A 26 -19.06 -15.40 -11.31
CA GLY A 26 -20.34 -15.59 -11.98
C GLY A 26 -20.33 -14.88 -13.34
N ASP A 27 -21.30 -14.00 -13.56
CA ASP A 27 -21.38 -13.19 -14.78
C ASP A 27 -20.65 -11.84 -14.69
N TYR A 28 -20.09 -11.51 -13.51
CA TYR A 28 -19.49 -10.20 -13.26
C TYR A 28 -18.01 -10.19 -13.65
N PRO A 29 -17.60 -9.35 -14.62
CA PRO A 29 -16.19 -9.20 -14.98
C PRO A 29 -15.36 -8.63 -13.83
N VAL A 30 -14.19 -9.22 -13.65
CA VAL A 30 -13.22 -8.81 -12.64
C VAL A 30 -11.80 -8.75 -13.20
N GLU A 31 -10.99 -7.90 -12.59
CA GLU A 31 -9.54 -8.00 -12.63
C GLU A 31 -9.02 -8.24 -11.22
N MET A 32 -8.00 -9.07 -11.08
CA MET A 32 -7.42 -9.46 -9.80
C MET A 32 -5.90 -9.47 -9.89
N VAL A 33 -5.23 -8.88 -8.91
CA VAL A 33 -3.79 -8.99 -8.71
C VAL A 33 -3.55 -9.85 -7.48
N LEU A 34 -2.72 -10.88 -7.61
CA LEU A 34 -2.33 -11.77 -6.53
C LEU A 34 -0.84 -11.67 -6.26
N LYS A 35 -0.48 -11.58 -4.98
CA LYS A 35 0.86 -11.77 -4.44
C LYS A 35 0.80 -12.92 -3.45
N VAL A 36 1.17 -14.11 -3.93
CA VAL A 36 1.19 -15.35 -3.15
C VAL A 36 2.56 -15.49 -2.53
N GLU A 37 2.63 -15.81 -1.23
CA GLU A 37 3.86 -16.17 -0.52
C GLU A 37 3.57 -17.44 0.31
N GLU A 38 4.60 -18.16 0.74
CA GLU A 38 4.45 -19.45 1.43
C GLU A 38 3.52 -19.38 2.64
N ASN A 39 3.59 -18.31 3.42
CA ASN A 39 2.86 -18.14 4.69
C ASN A 39 1.79 -17.04 4.65
N SER A 40 1.74 -16.25 3.56
CA SER A 40 0.83 -15.12 3.43
C SER A 40 0.43 -14.96 1.98
N THR A 41 -0.84 -14.70 1.70
CA THR A 41 -1.27 -14.32 0.36
C THR A 41 -2.09 -13.05 0.45
N ASN A 42 -1.72 -12.09 -0.36
CA ASN A 42 -2.40 -10.82 -0.49
C ASN A 42 -2.85 -10.63 -1.92
N GLY A 43 -3.91 -9.86 -2.10
CA GLY A 43 -4.37 -9.49 -3.41
C GLY A 43 -5.29 -8.29 -3.36
N VAL A 44 -5.58 -7.78 -4.54
CA VAL A 44 -6.60 -6.78 -4.76
C VAL A 44 -7.38 -7.19 -5.99
N TYR A 45 -8.69 -7.02 -5.97
CA TYR A 45 -9.50 -7.23 -7.15
C TYR A 45 -10.53 -6.12 -7.31
N ILE A 46 -11.03 -5.96 -8.52
CA ILE A 46 -11.98 -4.92 -8.89
C ILE A 46 -13.05 -5.52 -9.79
N TYR A 47 -14.32 -5.25 -9.49
CA TYR A 47 -15.39 -5.48 -10.46
C TYR A 47 -15.41 -4.34 -11.46
N SER A 48 -15.38 -4.63 -12.76
CA SER A 48 -15.38 -3.60 -13.81
C SER A 48 -16.60 -2.68 -13.76
N LYS A 49 -17.72 -3.15 -13.17
CA LYS A 49 -18.94 -2.35 -12.99
C LYS A 49 -18.80 -1.29 -11.89
N TYR A 50 -18.02 -1.56 -10.84
CA TYR A 50 -17.97 -0.73 -9.64
C TYR A 50 -16.70 0.11 -9.55
N ASN A 51 -15.63 -0.29 -10.25
CA ASN A 51 -14.34 0.40 -10.24
C ASN A 51 -13.82 0.70 -8.81
N GLN A 52 -14.13 -0.20 -7.88
CA GLN A 52 -13.71 -0.11 -6.48
C GLN A 52 -12.75 -1.26 -6.21
N PRO A 53 -11.45 -0.99 -5.99
CA PRO A 53 -10.51 -1.99 -5.51
C PRO A 53 -10.98 -2.57 -4.16
N ILE A 54 -10.84 -3.88 -4.00
CA ILE A 54 -11.18 -4.64 -2.81
C ILE A 54 -9.97 -5.51 -2.46
N SER A 55 -9.37 -5.24 -1.30
CA SER A 55 -8.27 -6.04 -0.78
C SER A 55 -8.76 -7.41 -0.32
N ILE A 56 -7.94 -8.43 -0.61
CA ILE A 56 -8.17 -9.81 -0.21
C ILE A 56 -6.91 -10.36 0.45
N THR A 57 -7.09 -11.10 1.53
CA THR A 57 -5.99 -11.70 2.29
C THR A 57 -6.27 -13.16 2.60
N GLY A 58 -5.22 -13.96 2.71
CA GLY A 58 -5.37 -15.39 2.86
C GLY A 58 -4.06 -16.14 2.95
N LYS A 59 -4.14 -17.43 2.61
CA LYS A 59 -3.02 -18.37 2.65
C LYS A 59 -3.23 -19.52 1.69
N LEU A 60 -2.13 -20.14 1.30
CA LEU A 60 -2.09 -21.38 0.57
C LEU A 60 -1.98 -22.56 1.56
N GLU A 61 -2.97 -23.45 1.58
CA GLU A 61 -2.98 -24.64 2.46
C GLU A 61 -3.19 -25.90 1.64
N SER A 62 -2.23 -26.82 1.65
CA SER A 62 -2.36 -28.12 0.95
C SER A 62 -2.79 -27.95 -0.52
N ARG A 63 -2.16 -27.00 -1.23
CA ARG A 63 -2.50 -26.58 -2.61
C ARG A 63 -3.87 -25.91 -2.79
N ASN A 64 -4.58 -25.56 -1.74
CA ASN A 64 -5.81 -24.77 -1.84
C ASN A 64 -5.49 -23.33 -1.46
N LEU A 65 -5.62 -22.42 -2.41
CA LEU A 65 -5.52 -21.00 -2.12
C LEU A 65 -6.86 -20.50 -1.60
N VAL A 66 -6.87 -20.05 -0.35
CA VAL A 66 -8.05 -19.53 0.33
C VAL A 66 -7.85 -18.07 0.67
N LEU A 67 -8.68 -17.19 0.08
CA LEU A 67 -8.63 -15.74 0.30
C LEU A 67 -9.94 -15.24 0.88
N PHE A 68 -9.89 -14.12 1.59
CA PHE A 68 -11.03 -13.48 2.21
C PHE A 68 -11.10 -12.00 1.86
N GLU A 69 -12.29 -11.56 1.50
CA GLU A 69 -12.66 -10.14 1.49
C GLU A 69 -12.98 -9.73 2.92
N SER A 70 -12.58 -8.52 3.30
CA SER A 70 -12.87 -7.99 4.63
C SER A 70 -13.39 -6.56 4.55
N GLU A 71 -14.42 -6.27 5.33
CA GLU A 71 -14.86 -4.92 5.67
C GLU A 71 -14.41 -4.65 7.12
N GLY A 72 -13.30 -3.93 7.27
CA GLY A 72 -12.62 -3.81 8.55
C GLY A 72 -12.19 -5.18 9.08
N LYS A 73 -12.67 -5.57 10.26
CA LYS A 73 -12.36 -6.87 10.89
C LYS A 73 -13.31 -8.00 10.46
N ILE A 74 -14.33 -7.71 9.67
CA ILE A 74 -15.39 -8.67 9.33
C ILE A 74 -15.10 -9.25 7.96
N LYS A 75 -14.99 -10.58 7.88
CA LYS A 75 -14.87 -11.29 6.61
C LYS A 75 -16.23 -11.36 5.92
N THR A 76 -16.31 -10.90 4.67
CA THR A 76 -17.57 -10.78 3.92
C THR A 76 -17.67 -11.75 2.75
N GLY A 77 -16.54 -12.07 2.12
CA GLY A 77 -16.41 -12.99 1.00
C GLY A 77 -15.28 -13.99 1.20
N LYS A 78 -15.39 -15.16 0.58
CA LYS A 78 -14.36 -16.20 0.57
C LYS A 78 -14.10 -16.70 -0.84
N PHE A 79 -12.85 -16.68 -1.26
CA PHE A 79 -12.36 -17.32 -2.47
C PHE A 79 -11.74 -18.67 -2.11
N VAL A 80 -11.95 -19.65 -2.97
CA VAL A 80 -11.25 -20.94 -2.93
C VAL A 80 -10.82 -21.30 -4.34
N PHE A 81 -9.51 -21.46 -4.55
CA PHE A 81 -8.93 -22.05 -5.75
C PHE A 81 -8.27 -23.36 -5.37
N GLU A 82 -8.79 -24.47 -5.91
CA GLU A 82 -8.28 -25.81 -5.63
C GLU A 82 -7.11 -26.15 -6.57
N ASN A 83 -6.17 -26.97 -6.08
CA ASN A 83 -4.98 -27.36 -6.83
C ASN A 83 -4.23 -26.14 -7.42
N PHE A 84 -4.08 -25.11 -6.59
CA PHE A 84 -3.34 -23.91 -6.90
C PHE A 84 -1.86 -24.25 -7.13
N GLU A 85 -1.36 -23.76 -8.25
CA GLU A 85 0.04 -23.84 -8.68
C GLU A 85 0.45 -22.44 -9.11
N ASP A 86 1.64 -21.98 -8.73
CA ASP A 86 2.09 -20.62 -9.04
C ASP A 86 2.18 -20.37 -10.54
N LEU A 87 1.90 -19.13 -10.95
CA LEU A 87 2.05 -18.64 -12.33
C LEU A 87 1.20 -19.35 -13.39
N LYS A 88 0.22 -20.18 -12.98
CA LYS A 88 -0.70 -20.86 -13.89
C LYS A 88 -1.46 -19.85 -14.75
N GLU A 89 -1.67 -20.21 -16.00
CA GLU A 89 -2.36 -19.35 -16.98
C GLU A 89 -3.83 -19.15 -16.65
N GLU A 90 -4.48 -20.15 -16.07
CA GLU A 90 -5.91 -20.08 -15.71
C GLU A 90 -6.19 -20.71 -14.35
N TYR A 91 -7.09 -20.08 -13.60
CA TYR A 91 -7.64 -20.61 -12.36
C TYR A 91 -9.15 -20.69 -12.42
N PHE A 92 -9.66 -21.80 -11.90
CA PHE A 92 -11.08 -22.01 -11.62
C PHE A 92 -11.26 -22.09 -10.12
N GLY A 93 -12.34 -21.52 -9.61
CA GLY A 93 -12.58 -21.46 -8.17
C GLY A 93 -14.01 -21.14 -7.82
N THR A 94 -14.24 -20.88 -6.54
CA THR A 94 -15.54 -20.46 -6.02
C THR A 94 -15.38 -19.22 -5.16
N TRP A 95 -16.24 -18.24 -5.40
CA TRP A 95 -16.48 -17.14 -4.48
C TRP A 95 -17.73 -17.43 -3.66
N THR A 96 -17.68 -17.20 -2.36
CA THR A 96 -18.81 -17.38 -1.44
C THR A 96 -19.07 -16.12 -0.65
N ASN A 97 -20.28 -15.58 -0.74
CA ASN A 97 -20.74 -14.55 0.20
C ASN A 97 -20.96 -15.18 1.57
N LEU A 98 -20.24 -14.72 2.60
CA LEU A 98 -20.27 -15.35 3.92
C LEU A 98 -21.56 -15.04 4.69
N LYS A 99 -22.27 -13.96 4.34
CA LYS A 99 -23.55 -13.57 4.95
C LYS A 99 -24.73 -14.34 4.33
N THR A 100 -24.87 -14.32 2.99
CA THR A 100 -26.01 -14.92 2.29
C THR A 100 -25.78 -16.38 1.92
N LYS A 101 -24.54 -16.88 2.02
CA LYS A 101 -24.09 -18.21 1.57
C LYS A 101 -24.21 -18.43 0.06
N THR A 102 -24.49 -17.39 -0.72
CA THR A 102 -24.46 -17.44 -2.18
C THR A 102 -23.08 -17.84 -2.67
N LYS A 103 -23.02 -18.75 -3.64
CA LYS A 103 -21.79 -19.20 -4.28
C LYS A 103 -21.81 -18.84 -5.76
N LEU A 104 -20.68 -18.37 -6.26
CA LEU A 104 -20.46 -18.06 -7.67
C LEU A 104 -19.17 -18.72 -8.13
N ASN A 105 -19.17 -19.24 -9.34
CA ASN A 105 -17.95 -19.78 -9.95
C ASN A 105 -17.01 -18.64 -10.31
N ILE A 106 -15.71 -18.88 -10.17
CA ILE A 106 -14.67 -17.95 -10.58
C ILE A 106 -13.91 -18.58 -11.74
N HIS A 107 -13.64 -17.77 -12.75
CA HIS A 107 -12.67 -18.09 -13.78
C HIS A 107 -11.74 -16.89 -13.95
N LEU A 108 -10.44 -17.10 -13.78
CA LEU A 108 -9.40 -16.10 -13.96
C LEU A 108 -8.42 -16.59 -15.00
N LYS A 109 -8.06 -15.73 -15.95
CA LYS A 109 -6.99 -15.92 -16.91
C LYS A 109 -5.91 -14.87 -16.67
N LYS A 110 -4.65 -15.30 -16.70
CA LYS A 110 -3.50 -14.42 -16.54
C LYS A 110 -3.48 -13.39 -17.67
N LYS A 111 -3.22 -12.12 -17.33
CA LYS A 111 -3.12 -11.05 -18.32
C LYS A 111 -1.83 -11.20 -19.12
N GLU A 112 -1.87 -10.93 -20.41
CA GLU A 112 -0.66 -10.90 -21.24
C GLU A 112 0.29 -9.78 -20.80
N ASN A 113 -0.27 -8.60 -20.51
CA ASN A 113 0.49 -7.47 -20.00
C ASN A 113 0.49 -7.43 -18.47
N GLN A 114 1.65 -7.70 -17.89
CA GLN A 114 1.91 -7.67 -16.44
C GLN A 114 2.53 -6.34 -15.96
N LYS A 115 2.76 -5.37 -16.86
CA LYS A 115 3.43 -4.09 -16.52
C LYS A 115 2.54 -3.13 -15.74
N SER A 116 1.24 -3.38 -15.66
CA SER A 116 0.30 -2.56 -14.89
C SER A 116 -0.47 -3.40 -13.91
N PHE A 117 -0.61 -2.90 -12.69
CA PHE A 117 -1.29 -3.57 -11.60
C PHE A 117 -2.09 -2.59 -10.75
N LEU A 118 -3.16 -3.12 -10.17
CA LEU A 118 -4.06 -2.38 -9.28
C LEU A 118 -3.35 -2.07 -7.95
N GLN A 119 -3.65 -0.87 -7.43
CA GLN A 119 -3.38 -0.52 -6.04
C GLN A 119 -4.63 -0.77 -5.20
N ALA A 120 -4.44 -1.15 -3.94
CA ALA A 120 -5.49 -1.51 -3.01
C ALA A 120 -6.34 -0.32 -2.55
N GLU A 121 -5.69 0.82 -2.31
CA GLU A 121 -6.37 2.04 -1.87
C GLU A 121 -6.97 2.81 -3.04
N SER A 122 -7.96 3.65 -2.74
CA SER A 122 -8.65 4.47 -3.72
C SER A 122 -9.39 5.62 -3.05
N THR A 123 -9.54 6.76 -3.74
CA THR A 123 -10.41 7.84 -3.27
C THR A 123 -11.87 7.54 -3.66
N LYS A 124 -12.83 8.34 -3.23
CA LYS A 124 -14.22 8.26 -3.69
C LYS A 124 -14.36 8.39 -5.21
N GLN A 125 -13.48 9.16 -5.85
CA GLN A 125 -13.56 9.48 -7.28
C GLN A 125 -12.59 8.68 -8.14
N PHE A 126 -11.46 8.27 -7.57
CA PHE A 126 -10.35 7.72 -8.33
C PHE A 126 -9.88 6.39 -7.75
N TYR A 127 -9.44 5.49 -8.60
CA TYR A 127 -8.61 4.36 -8.21
C TYR A 127 -7.27 4.42 -8.94
N PHE A 128 -6.29 3.69 -8.43
CA PHE A 128 -4.91 3.82 -8.88
C PHE A 128 -4.36 2.55 -9.50
N ARG A 129 -3.46 2.71 -10.48
CA ARG A 129 -2.64 1.64 -11.02
C ARG A 129 -1.19 2.06 -11.07
N GLY A 130 -0.29 1.20 -10.58
CA GLY A 130 1.12 1.31 -10.90
C GLY A 130 1.37 0.83 -12.32
N ILE A 131 2.29 1.48 -13.04
CA ILE A 131 2.80 1.00 -14.33
C ILE A 131 4.30 1.24 -14.42
N GLN A 132 5.02 0.28 -15.01
CA GLN A 132 6.44 0.42 -15.34
C GLN A 132 6.66 0.43 -16.86
N GLU A 133 7.32 1.48 -17.35
CA GLU A 133 7.68 1.69 -18.75
C GLU A 133 9.14 2.17 -18.83
N ASP A 134 9.98 1.47 -19.59
CA ASP A 134 11.39 1.86 -19.85
C ASP A 134 12.15 2.27 -18.58
N GLU A 135 12.09 1.41 -17.54
CA GLU A 135 12.66 1.60 -16.20
C GLU A 135 12.01 2.72 -15.36
N GLN A 136 11.12 3.52 -15.94
CA GLN A 136 10.38 4.57 -15.24
C GLN A 136 9.06 4.04 -14.69
N SER A 137 8.77 4.39 -13.44
CA SER A 137 7.48 4.11 -12.79
C SER A 137 6.52 5.29 -12.93
N TYR A 138 5.25 4.97 -13.16
CA TYR A 138 4.17 5.95 -13.23
C TYR A 138 2.94 5.48 -12.45
N LEU A 139 2.24 6.41 -11.83
CA LEU A 139 0.91 6.20 -11.27
C LEU A 139 -0.13 6.65 -12.29
N LEU A 140 -1.03 5.74 -12.67
CA LEU A 140 -2.26 6.08 -13.38
C LEU A 140 -3.35 6.33 -12.34
N ILE A 141 -3.91 7.53 -12.37
CA ILE A 141 -5.08 7.93 -11.61
C ILE A 141 -6.27 7.81 -12.55
N ILE A 142 -7.22 6.94 -12.21
CA ILE A 142 -8.32 6.57 -13.12
C ILE A 142 -9.64 6.94 -12.48
N ASN A 143 -10.49 7.63 -13.24
CA ASN A 143 -11.81 8.03 -12.78
C ASN A 143 -12.73 6.81 -12.68
N LYS A 144 -13.32 6.59 -11.50
CA LYS A 144 -14.21 5.45 -11.24
C LYS A 144 -15.49 5.51 -12.06
N LYS A 145 -15.94 6.71 -12.45
CA LYS A 145 -17.21 6.92 -13.15
C LYS A 145 -17.20 6.37 -14.58
N ASP A 146 -16.13 6.61 -15.32
CA ASP A 146 -16.03 6.33 -16.75
C ASP A 146 -14.80 5.48 -17.13
N ASN A 147 -14.00 5.10 -16.14
CA ASN A 147 -12.80 4.28 -16.29
C ASN A 147 -11.71 4.93 -17.16
N GLN A 148 -11.75 6.25 -17.35
CA GLN A 148 -10.75 7.00 -18.12
C GLN A 148 -9.58 7.42 -17.24
N ILE A 149 -8.37 7.44 -17.83
CA ILE A 149 -7.19 7.99 -17.16
C ILE A 149 -7.44 9.48 -16.92
N PHE A 150 -7.56 9.84 -15.65
CA PHE A 150 -7.72 11.22 -15.20
C PHE A 150 -6.37 11.95 -15.22
N GLN A 151 -5.32 11.29 -14.70
CA GLN A 151 -3.99 11.83 -14.65
C GLN A 151 -2.96 10.71 -14.68
N ARG A 152 -1.81 10.98 -15.29
CA ARG A 152 -0.64 10.11 -15.27
C ARG A 152 0.50 10.86 -14.59
N MET A 153 1.04 10.31 -13.51
CA MET A 153 2.09 10.94 -12.72
C MET A 153 3.36 10.12 -12.80
N LYS A 154 4.48 10.78 -13.09
CA LYS A 154 5.80 10.16 -13.02
C LYS A 154 6.21 10.03 -11.55
N MET A 155 6.60 8.83 -11.13
CA MET A 155 7.09 8.57 -9.79
C MET A 155 8.62 8.75 -9.80
N GLU A 156 9.10 9.92 -9.36
CA GLU A 156 10.54 10.24 -9.45
C GLU A 156 11.37 9.59 -8.33
N GLU A 157 10.79 9.45 -7.14
CA GLU A 157 11.49 9.01 -5.94
C GLU A 157 11.33 7.52 -5.63
N CYS A 158 10.46 6.81 -6.36
CA CYS A 158 10.21 5.39 -6.12
C CYS A 158 9.71 4.62 -7.35
N GLY A 159 9.90 3.30 -7.29
CA GLY A 159 9.11 2.33 -8.04
C GLY A 159 7.88 1.88 -7.27
N PHE A 160 7.15 0.93 -7.85
CA PHE A 160 6.09 0.23 -7.14
C PHE A 160 6.54 -1.20 -6.83
N ASP A 161 6.67 -1.51 -5.54
CA ASP A 161 7.12 -2.79 -5.01
C ASP A 161 5.93 -3.71 -4.64
N GLY A 162 4.70 -3.19 -4.68
CA GLY A 162 3.52 -3.96 -4.32
C GLY A 162 2.18 -3.28 -4.58
N ILE A 163 1.11 -4.00 -4.23
CA ILE A 163 -0.28 -3.53 -4.36
C ILE A 163 -0.71 -2.53 -3.27
N TYR A 164 0.16 -2.21 -2.32
CA TYR A 164 -0.11 -1.36 -1.14
C TYR A 164 0.81 -0.13 -1.07
N ASP A 165 1.33 0.33 -2.20
CA ASP A 165 2.27 1.45 -2.26
C ASP A 165 1.58 2.82 -2.28
N VAL A 166 0.27 2.84 -2.40
CA VAL A 166 -0.56 4.04 -2.31
C VAL A 166 -1.39 4.01 -1.03
N ALA A 167 -1.42 5.14 -0.31
CA ALA A 167 -2.32 5.37 0.82
C ALA A 167 -3.12 6.65 0.62
N VAL A 168 -4.42 6.63 0.92
CA VAL A 168 -5.34 7.77 0.73
C VAL A 168 -5.73 8.36 2.09
N ASP A 169 -5.67 9.68 2.19
CA ASP A 169 -6.18 10.46 3.32
C ASP A 169 -6.36 11.93 2.89
N ASP A 170 -6.90 12.80 3.74
CA ASP A 170 -6.90 14.27 3.57
C ASP A 170 -5.68 14.87 4.30
N TYR A 171 -4.55 14.97 3.59
CA TYR A 171 -3.26 15.30 4.21
C TYR A 171 -3.12 16.79 4.52
N ASN A 172 -3.80 17.67 3.79
CA ASN A 172 -3.79 19.12 4.02
C ASN A 172 -5.02 19.66 4.77
N PHE A 173 -5.96 18.78 5.15
CA PHE A 173 -7.17 19.07 5.92
C PHE A 173 -8.18 19.99 5.21
N ASP A 174 -8.20 19.94 3.88
CA ASP A 174 -9.05 20.78 3.03
C ASP A 174 -10.38 20.12 2.61
N GLY A 175 -10.58 18.86 3.00
CA GLY A 175 -11.78 18.08 2.75
C GLY A 175 -11.76 17.29 1.43
N TYR A 176 -10.68 17.35 0.66
CA TYR A 176 -10.46 16.50 -0.51
C TYR A 176 -9.52 15.34 -0.16
N GLU A 177 -9.75 14.20 -0.80
CA GLU A 177 -8.90 13.02 -0.61
C GLU A 177 -7.64 13.18 -1.48
N ASP A 178 -6.51 13.13 -0.81
CA ASP A 178 -5.16 13.15 -1.35
C ASP A 178 -4.59 11.71 -1.40
N PHE A 179 -3.34 11.56 -1.82
CA PHE A 179 -2.65 10.27 -1.68
C PHE A 179 -1.17 10.44 -1.34
N SER A 180 -0.59 9.42 -0.71
CA SER A 180 0.84 9.30 -0.47
C SER A 180 1.37 8.03 -1.11
N SER A 181 2.66 8.05 -1.44
CA SER A 181 3.38 6.92 -2.01
C SER A 181 4.88 6.99 -1.67
N CYS A 182 5.70 6.16 -2.29
CA CYS A 182 7.16 6.16 -2.11
C CYS A 182 7.59 6.02 -0.64
N THR A 183 7.11 4.98 0.05
CA THR A 183 7.48 4.77 1.45
C THR A 183 8.94 4.33 1.55
N GLN A 184 9.77 5.10 2.24
CA GLN A 184 11.14 4.72 2.59
C GLN A 184 11.21 4.36 4.07
N SER A 185 11.94 3.29 4.39
CA SER A 185 12.21 2.89 5.77
C SER A 185 13.66 3.21 6.14
N TYR A 186 13.86 3.72 7.35
CA TYR A 186 15.16 4.03 7.92
C TYR A 186 15.43 3.17 9.16
N ALA A 187 16.49 3.49 9.92
CA ALA A 187 16.80 2.78 11.15
C ALA A 187 15.66 2.87 12.17
N GLY A 188 15.27 1.72 12.74
CA GLY A 188 14.20 1.65 13.72
C GLY A 188 12.82 1.83 13.09
N PRO A 189 11.87 2.53 13.75
CA PRO A 189 10.51 2.72 13.24
C PRO A 189 10.37 3.90 12.26
N ASN A 190 11.48 4.55 11.90
CA ASN A 190 11.46 5.77 11.10
C ASN A 190 11.09 5.46 9.64
N THR A 191 10.12 6.19 9.11
CA THR A 191 9.73 6.12 7.70
C THR A 191 9.60 7.51 7.07
N SER A 192 9.59 7.61 5.76
CA SER A 192 9.14 8.80 5.04
C SER A 192 8.27 8.39 3.85
N LYS A 193 7.51 9.35 3.31
CA LYS A 193 6.64 9.18 2.15
C LYS A 193 6.61 10.47 1.34
N THR A 194 6.29 10.35 0.07
CA THR A 194 5.94 11.49 -0.80
C THR A 194 4.43 11.70 -0.76
N TYR A 195 3.98 12.94 -0.58
CA TYR A 195 2.55 13.29 -0.48
C TYR A 195 2.10 14.10 -1.69
N PHE A 196 0.96 13.73 -2.25
CA PHE A 196 0.36 14.33 -3.44
C PHE A 196 -1.00 14.90 -3.10
N LEU A 197 -1.14 16.22 -3.16
CA LEU A 197 -2.35 16.93 -2.79
C LEU A 197 -3.25 17.16 -4.00
N PHE A 198 -4.56 17.16 -3.80
CA PHE A 198 -5.53 17.46 -4.83
C PHE A 198 -5.83 18.97 -4.91
N ASP A 199 -5.46 19.61 -6.02
CA ASP A 199 -5.88 21.00 -6.30
C ASP A 199 -7.28 21.00 -6.91
N SER A 200 -8.30 21.19 -6.08
CA SER A 200 -9.70 21.23 -6.53
C SER A 200 -10.01 22.34 -7.54
N LYS A 201 -9.21 23.42 -7.60
CA LYS A 201 -9.41 24.51 -8.58
C LYS A 201 -8.84 24.15 -9.94
N LYS A 202 -7.69 23.49 -9.97
CA LYS A 202 -7.07 23.01 -11.21
C LYS A 202 -7.54 21.62 -11.62
N ASN A 203 -8.25 20.93 -10.73
CA ASN A 203 -8.74 19.57 -10.91
C ASN A 203 -7.60 18.61 -11.29
N GLN A 204 -6.55 18.57 -10.45
CA GLN A 204 -5.38 17.70 -10.64
C GLN A 204 -4.64 17.46 -9.32
N PHE A 205 -3.92 16.36 -9.24
CA PHE A 205 -2.98 16.08 -8.17
C PHE A 205 -1.61 16.71 -8.45
N PHE A 206 -0.91 17.13 -7.41
CA PHE A 206 0.47 17.63 -7.50
C PHE A 206 1.29 17.15 -6.31
N ALA A 207 2.60 16.93 -6.52
CA ALA A 207 3.51 16.62 -5.42
C ALA A 207 3.64 17.82 -4.48
N SER A 208 3.48 17.59 -3.18
CA SER A 208 3.63 18.62 -2.16
C SER A 208 5.04 18.67 -1.59
N ASP A 209 5.34 19.77 -0.89
CA ASP A 209 6.58 19.91 -0.13
C ASP A 209 6.47 19.32 1.29
N PHE A 210 5.47 18.47 1.56
CA PHE A 210 5.34 17.82 2.86
C PHE A 210 6.45 16.79 3.01
N TYR A 211 7.27 17.00 4.04
CA TYR A 211 8.42 16.16 4.32
C TYR A 211 8.66 16.07 5.82
N GLY A 212 9.15 14.92 6.25
CA GLY A 212 9.53 14.66 7.64
C GLY A 212 9.59 13.16 7.92
N THR A 213 10.00 12.82 9.14
CA THR A 213 10.11 11.43 9.59
C THR A 213 8.84 10.95 10.29
N SER A 214 8.26 9.85 9.80
CA SER A 214 7.10 9.16 10.35
C SER A 214 5.95 10.13 10.64
N LEU A 215 5.52 10.85 9.60
CA LEU A 215 4.41 11.80 9.72
C LEU A 215 3.09 11.05 9.99
N GLU A 216 2.37 11.52 11.00
CA GLU A 216 1.02 11.11 11.36
C GLU A 216 0.07 12.30 11.22
N PHE A 217 -1.10 12.08 10.61
CA PHE A 217 -2.06 13.13 10.30
C PHE A 217 -3.29 12.99 11.22
N ASP A 218 -3.58 14.01 12.03
CA ASP A 218 -4.77 14.06 12.89
C ASP A 218 -5.81 14.98 12.25
N SER A 219 -6.77 14.40 11.53
CA SER A 219 -7.82 15.14 10.84
C SER A 219 -8.78 15.89 11.78
N GLN A 220 -8.91 15.45 13.04
CA GLN A 220 -9.76 16.12 14.02
C GLN A 220 -9.10 17.38 14.57
N LYS A 221 -7.80 17.31 14.88
CA LYS A 221 -7.02 18.46 15.36
C LYS A 221 -6.48 19.34 14.23
N LYS A 222 -6.46 18.82 12.99
CA LYS A 222 -5.79 19.42 11.83
C LYS A 222 -4.32 19.69 12.11
N GLU A 223 -3.65 18.69 12.67
CA GLU A 223 -2.25 18.72 13.05
C GLU A 223 -1.50 17.55 12.42
N ILE A 224 -0.25 17.77 12.04
CA ILE A 224 0.67 16.73 11.59
C ILE A 224 1.70 16.53 12.68
N THR A 225 1.88 15.29 13.14
CA THR A 225 2.94 14.93 14.09
C THR A 225 4.05 14.20 13.34
N GLU A 226 5.25 14.75 13.36
CA GLU A 226 6.47 14.06 12.96
C GLU A 226 7.09 13.38 14.18
N THR A 227 7.50 12.12 14.03
CA THR A 227 8.25 11.40 15.06
C THR A 227 9.55 10.85 14.48
N ASN A 228 10.66 11.39 14.94
CA ASN A 228 11.99 10.90 14.59
C ASN A 228 12.65 10.25 15.82
N GLN A 229 12.93 8.95 15.71
CA GLN A 229 13.63 8.18 16.74
C GLN A 229 15.08 7.93 16.31
N CYS A 230 16.03 8.17 17.19
CA CYS A 230 17.44 7.88 16.93
C CYS A 230 18.12 7.14 18.09
N CYS A 231 19.39 6.76 17.90
CA CYS A 231 20.22 6.14 18.93
C CYS A 231 19.58 4.91 19.59
N ALA A 232 19.07 3.97 18.79
CA ALA A 232 18.34 2.78 19.26
C ALA A 232 17.14 3.11 20.18
N GLY A 233 16.53 4.28 20.01
CA GLY A 233 15.42 4.74 20.83
C GLY A 233 15.81 5.55 22.06
N ALA A 234 17.09 5.86 22.26
CA ALA A 234 17.51 6.70 23.38
C ALA A 234 17.03 8.16 23.25
N SER A 235 16.72 8.62 22.05
CA SER A 235 16.23 9.97 21.78
C SER A 235 15.05 9.92 20.80
N ILE A 236 14.02 10.73 21.09
CA ILE A 236 12.82 10.88 20.29
C ILE A 236 12.54 12.37 20.14
N ILE A 237 12.47 12.85 18.90
CA ILE A 237 12.02 14.19 18.56
C ILE A 237 10.58 14.09 18.05
N LYS A 238 9.70 14.94 18.58
CA LYS A 238 8.34 15.09 18.09
C LYS A 238 8.06 16.53 17.69
N ASN A 239 7.80 16.75 16.41
CA ASN A 239 7.41 18.05 15.88
C ASN A 239 5.93 18.04 15.53
N ILE A 240 5.21 19.07 15.93
CA ILE A 240 3.78 19.24 15.64
C ILE A 240 3.65 20.42 14.69
N TYR A 241 3.02 20.18 13.55
CA TYR A 241 2.80 21.15 12.50
C TYR A 241 1.32 21.43 12.31
N LYS A 242 1.01 22.66 11.88
CA LYS A 242 -0.25 22.98 11.22
C LYS A 242 -0.02 23.18 9.73
N VAL A 243 -1.06 22.99 8.94
CA VAL A 243 -1.00 23.23 7.49
C VAL A 243 -1.56 24.61 7.19
N GLU A 244 -0.75 25.43 6.52
CA GLU A 244 -1.17 26.75 6.03
C GLU A 244 -0.77 26.87 4.56
N LYS A 245 -1.75 27.07 3.67
CA LYS A 245 -1.53 27.17 2.21
C LYS A 245 -0.71 25.99 1.66
N ASN A 246 -1.08 24.77 2.03
CA ASN A 246 -0.38 23.53 1.65
C ASN A 246 1.09 23.50 2.07
N GLN A 247 1.44 24.18 3.17
CA GLN A 247 2.77 24.13 3.77
C GLN A 247 2.68 23.76 5.24
N MET A 248 3.56 22.85 5.68
CA MET A 248 3.75 22.54 7.09
C MET A 248 4.38 23.73 7.82
N LYS A 249 3.76 24.17 8.89
CA LYS A 249 4.24 25.24 9.79
C LYS A 249 4.44 24.65 11.18
N LEU A 250 5.69 24.63 11.64
CA LEU A 250 6.04 24.11 12.96
C LEU A 250 5.36 24.95 14.04
N VAL A 251 4.63 24.29 14.93
CA VAL A 251 3.95 24.92 16.07
C VAL A 251 4.61 24.55 17.38
N LYS A 252 5.03 23.28 17.52
CA LYS A 252 5.68 22.77 18.73
C LYS A 252 6.77 21.78 18.36
N ALA A 253 7.83 21.77 19.15
CA ALA A 253 8.88 20.78 19.09
C ALA A 253 9.12 20.25 20.50
N HIS A 254 9.11 18.93 20.64
CA HIS A 254 9.37 18.22 21.87
C HIS A 254 10.58 17.30 21.68
N CYS A 255 11.42 17.22 22.70
CA CYS A 255 12.57 16.34 22.73
C CYS A 255 12.45 15.45 23.95
N TYR A 256 12.61 14.14 23.76
CA TYR A 256 12.53 13.17 24.83
C TYR A 256 13.78 12.30 24.85
N LYS A 257 14.42 12.19 26.01
CA LYS A 257 15.59 11.33 26.22
C LYS A 257 15.30 10.20 27.17
N TRP A 258 15.85 9.04 26.88
CA TRP A 258 15.85 7.91 27.79
C TRP A 258 16.57 8.26 29.09
N ASN A 259 15.91 8.01 30.22
CA ASN A 259 16.49 8.18 31.54
C ASN A 259 16.65 6.80 32.19
N ASP A 260 17.90 6.34 32.35
CA ASP A 260 18.19 5.01 32.90
C ASP A 260 17.71 4.83 34.34
N LYS A 261 17.67 5.89 35.14
CA LYS A 261 17.20 5.79 36.54
C LYS A 261 15.70 5.60 36.62
N LEU A 262 14.95 6.28 35.73
CA LEU A 262 13.49 6.24 35.72
C LEU A 262 12.93 5.17 34.76
N GLN A 263 13.79 4.54 33.95
CA GLN A 263 13.43 3.54 32.94
C GLN A 263 12.31 4.03 32.00
N LYS A 264 12.40 5.31 31.60
CA LYS A 264 11.43 5.95 30.70
C LYS A 264 12.04 7.14 29.99
N HIS A 265 11.40 7.55 28.90
CA HIS A 265 11.67 8.83 28.26
C HIS A 265 11.18 10.00 29.11
N VAL A 266 12.02 11.03 29.22
CA VAL A 266 11.72 12.29 29.92
C VAL A 266 11.95 13.43 28.96
N GLU A 267 11.06 14.42 28.99
CA GLU A 267 11.20 15.62 28.16
C GLU A 267 12.48 16.39 28.52
N SER A 268 13.24 16.78 27.50
CA SER A 268 14.46 17.59 27.60
C SER A 268 14.34 18.81 26.70
N LYS A 269 15.34 19.70 26.76
CA LYS A 269 15.37 20.85 25.85
C LYS A 269 15.62 20.36 24.42
N PRO A 270 14.96 20.93 23.39
CA PRO A 270 15.11 20.50 22.00
C PRO A 270 16.56 20.31 21.53
N LYS A 271 17.43 21.27 21.84
CA LYS A 271 18.87 21.24 21.55
C LYS A 271 19.64 20.03 22.09
N ASP A 272 19.06 19.31 23.06
CA ASP A 272 19.72 18.15 23.64
C ASP A 272 19.50 16.91 22.77
N CYS A 273 18.47 16.86 21.92
CA CYS A 273 18.17 15.71 21.05
C CYS A 273 18.83 15.78 19.66
N GLU A 274 19.48 16.90 19.33
CA GLU A 274 20.24 17.12 18.10
C GLU A 274 21.64 16.48 18.14
#